data_AF-A0A7G1IRZ3-F1
#
_entry.id   AF-A0A7G1IRZ3-F1
#
_cell.length_a   1.000
_cell.length_b   1.000
_cell.length_c   1.000
_cell.angle_alpha   90.00
_cell.angle_beta   90.00
_cell.angle_gamma   90.00
#
_symmetry.space_group_name_H-M   'P 1'
#
loop_
_entity.id
_entity.type
_entity.pdbx_description
1 polymer ?
#
loop_
_entity_poly.entity_id
_entity_poly.type
_entity_poly.pdbx_seq_one_letter_code
_entity_poly.pdbx_strand_id
1 'polypeptide(L)'
;MPHLRRTAHPHAGTPGLNIRTHDTTLYTSIFRVDDAMIVNFHIYGSPGRNNPVLVLSRHHEPRLWATLEQAFTQVWDNATPLTAKG
;
A
#
# COMPACT_ATOMS: atom_id res chain seq x y z
N MET A 1 -7.42 -11.97 -2.94
CA MET A 1 -8.78 -11.37 -2.90
C MET A 1 -9.35 -11.13 -4.30
N PRO A 2 -10.16 -12.06 -4.85
CA PRO A 2 -10.65 -11.98 -6.25
C PRO A 2 -11.58 -10.79 -6.55
N HIS A 3 -12.33 -10.34 -5.56
CA HIS A 3 -13.29 -9.23 -5.69
C HIS A 3 -12.59 -7.88 -5.86
N LEU A 4 -11.48 -7.64 -5.15
CA LEU A 4 -10.71 -6.39 -5.24
C LEU A 4 -10.04 -6.24 -6.62
N ARG A 5 -9.57 -7.36 -7.20
CA ARG A 5 -9.08 -7.36 -8.58
C ARG A 5 -10.22 -6.94 -9.52
N ARG A 6 -11.43 -7.52 -9.40
CA ARG A 6 -12.57 -7.20 -10.28
C ARG A 6 -12.95 -5.71 -10.27
N THR A 7 -12.90 -5.04 -9.12
CA THR A 7 -13.21 -3.61 -9.03
C THR A 7 -12.13 -2.72 -9.62
N ALA A 8 -10.86 -3.16 -9.61
CA ALA A 8 -9.73 -2.36 -10.07
C ALA A 8 -9.47 -2.46 -11.60
N HIS A 9 -9.88 -3.55 -12.26
CA HIS A 9 -9.64 -3.77 -13.70
C HIS A 9 -10.08 -2.61 -14.62
N PRO A 10 -11.26 -1.97 -14.43
CA PRO A 10 -11.70 -0.87 -15.29
C PRO A 10 -10.74 0.33 -15.29
N HIS A 11 -9.89 0.45 -14.28
CA HIS A 11 -8.98 1.58 -14.09
C HIS A 11 -7.53 1.26 -14.47
N ALA A 12 -7.22 0.02 -14.86
CA ALA A 12 -5.86 -0.42 -15.15
C ALA A 12 -5.20 0.28 -16.36
N GLY A 13 -5.99 0.95 -17.21
CA GLY A 13 -5.49 1.74 -18.35
C GLY A 13 -5.45 3.25 -18.12
N THR A 14 -5.79 3.74 -16.92
CA THR A 14 -5.85 5.18 -16.64
C THR A 14 -4.44 5.80 -16.65
N PRO A 15 -4.18 6.83 -17.47
CA PRO A 15 -2.88 7.51 -17.48
C PRO A 15 -2.47 8.00 -16.09
N GLY A 16 -1.25 7.69 -15.67
CA GLY A 16 -0.72 8.07 -14.35
C GLY A 16 -1.14 7.14 -13.18
N LEU A 17 -1.98 6.13 -13.42
CA LEU A 17 -2.36 5.14 -12.41
C LEU A 17 -1.68 3.80 -12.69
N ASN A 18 -0.89 3.33 -11.74
CA ASN A 18 -0.32 1.98 -11.77
C ASN A 18 -1.01 1.13 -10.71
N ILE A 19 -1.54 -0.03 -11.12
CA ILE A 19 -2.17 -0.97 -10.21
C ILE A 19 -1.36 -2.27 -10.26
N ARG A 20 -0.99 -2.78 -9.09
CA ARG A 20 -0.31 -4.08 -8.95
C ARG A 20 -1.01 -4.93 -7.90
N THR A 21 -0.79 -6.24 -7.96
CA THR A 21 -1.35 -7.21 -7.02
C THR A 21 -0.24 -8.10 -6.45
N HIS A 22 -0.30 -8.38 -5.16
CA HIS A 22 0.63 -9.24 -4.44
C HIS A 22 -0.14 -10.18 -3.50
N ASP A 23 0.49 -11.27 -3.08
CA ASP A 23 -0.03 -12.19 -2.06
C ASP A 23 0.81 -12.16 -0.76
N THR A 24 1.73 -11.20 -0.63
CA THR A 24 2.53 -10.98 0.59
C THR A 24 1.63 -10.71 1.80
N THR A 25 1.86 -11.44 2.91
CA THR A 25 1.26 -11.13 4.20
C THR A 25 1.79 -9.80 4.73
N LEU A 26 0.90 -8.82 4.89
CA LEU A 26 1.25 -7.50 5.41
C LEU A 26 0.87 -7.38 6.88
N TYR A 27 1.71 -6.67 7.64
CA TYR A 27 1.41 -6.24 9.03
C TYR A 27 0.90 -4.80 9.10
N THR A 28 1.04 -4.04 8.02
CA THR A 28 0.51 -2.69 7.90
C THR A 28 0.14 -2.37 6.45
N SER A 29 -0.87 -1.54 6.26
CA SER A 29 -1.08 -0.82 5.00
C SER A 29 -0.42 0.56 5.09
N ILE A 30 0.22 0.95 4.00
CA ILE A 30 1.03 2.17 3.89
C ILE A 30 0.45 3.03 2.76
N PHE A 31 0.23 4.30 3.05
CA PHE A 31 -0.08 5.33 2.06
C PHE A 31 0.97 6.41 2.16
N ARG A 32 1.62 6.74 1.04
CA ARG A 32 2.62 7.80 0.98
C ARG A 32 2.12 8.93 0.09
N VAL A 33 2.30 10.16 0.56
CA VAL A 33 2.07 11.39 -0.21
C VAL A 33 3.25 12.30 0.10
N ASP A 34 4.06 12.60 -0.90
CA ASP A 34 5.28 13.41 -0.78
C ASP A 34 6.23 12.88 0.33
N ASP A 35 6.43 13.69 1.37
CA ASP A 35 7.25 13.38 2.55
C ASP A 35 6.43 12.91 3.77
N ALA A 36 5.12 12.72 3.60
CA ALA A 36 4.23 12.17 4.63
C ALA A 36 3.91 10.69 4.33
N MET A 37 3.89 9.88 5.39
CA MET A 37 3.51 8.47 5.33
C MET A 37 2.45 8.17 6.39
N ILE A 38 1.34 7.58 5.94
CA ILE A 38 0.20 7.17 6.75
C ILE A 38 0.27 5.65 6.86
N VAL A 39 0.38 5.15 8.10
CA VAL A 39 0.67 3.75 8.41
C VAL A 39 -0.45 3.21 9.28
N ASN A 40 -1.22 2.25 8.76
CA ASN A 40 -2.30 1.60 9.49
C ASN A 40 -1.88 0.17 9.85
N PHE A 41 -1.73 -0.12 11.14
CA PHE A 41 -1.30 -1.45 11.59
C PHE A 41 -2.45 -2.44 11.55
N HIS A 42 -2.18 -3.69 11.17
CA HIS A 42 -3.13 -4.79 11.24
C HIS A 42 -3.11 -5.41 12.64
N ILE A 43 -3.89 -4.82 13.54
CA ILE A 43 -4.00 -5.24 14.94
C ILE A 43 -4.93 -6.46 15.05
N TYR A 44 -4.48 -7.49 15.76
CA TYR A 44 -5.26 -8.70 16.02
C TYR A 44 -6.58 -8.39 16.72
N GLY A 45 -7.67 -8.99 16.25
CA GLY A 45 -9.01 -8.81 16.81
C GLY A 45 -9.66 -7.45 16.53
N SER A 46 -9.02 -6.57 15.75
CA SER A 46 -9.55 -5.24 15.44
C SER A 46 -9.83 -5.07 13.94
N PRO A 47 -11.03 -4.60 13.55
CA PRO A 47 -11.32 -4.25 12.15
C PRO A 47 -10.39 -3.13 11.67
N GLY A 48 -9.79 -3.28 10.49
CA GLY A 48 -8.80 -2.32 9.97
C GLY A 48 -9.26 -0.85 9.99
N ARG A 49 -10.54 -0.59 9.69
CA ARG A 49 -11.14 0.76 9.72
C ARG A 49 -11.12 1.43 11.10
N ASN A 50 -11.03 0.64 12.18
CA ASN A 50 -11.00 1.12 13.57
C ASN A 50 -9.57 1.19 14.11
N ASN A 51 -8.56 0.71 13.36
CA ASN A 51 -7.19 0.70 13.85
C ASN A 51 -6.63 2.12 13.87
N PRO A 52 -5.84 2.48 14.90
CA PRO A 52 -5.14 3.75 14.91
C PRO A 52 -4.19 3.83 13.70
N VAL A 53 -3.95 5.07 13.29
CA VAL A 53 -3.10 5.38 12.15
C VAL A 53 -1.96 6.26 12.64
N LEU A 54 -0.73 5.91 12.26
CA LEU A 54 0.42 6.78 12.47
C LEU A 54 0.66 7.64 11.24
N VAL A 55 0.87 8.94 11.44
CA VAL A 55 1.30 9.86 10.39
C VAL A 55 2.75 10.23 10.66
N LEU A 56 3.65 9.78 9.79
CA LEU A 56 5.09 10.00 9.88
C LEU A 56 5.51 11.03 8.85
N SER A 57 6.32 12.00 9.29
CA SER A 57 7.07 12.86 8.39
C SER A 57 8.46 12.28 8.20
N ARG A 58 8.93 12.27 6.94
CA ARG A 58 10.30 11.89 6.59
C ARG A 58 11.36 12.67 7.36
N HIS A 59 11.07 13.94 7.69
CA HIS A 59 12.01 14.83 8.37
C HIS A 59 12.06 14.59 9.88
N HIS A 60 10.93 14.22 10.49
CA HIS A 60 10.87 13.95 11.93
C HIS A 60 11.35 12.54 12.29
N GLU A 61 11.03 11.54 11.47
CA GLU A 61 11.36 10.13 11.75
C GLU A 61 12.03 9.46 10.53
N PRO A 62 13.19 9.95 10.07
CA PRO A 62 13.79 9.53 8.79
C PRO A 62 14.12 8.05 8.72
N ARG A 63 14.56 7.45 9.83
CA ARG A 63 14.91 6.02 9.88
C ARG A 63 13.69 5.14 9.73
N LEU A 64 12.64 5.38 10.53
CA LEU A 64 11.41 4.60 10.47
C LEU A 64 10.72 4.78 9.11
N TRP A 65 10.70 6.01 8.60
CA TRP A 65 10.19 6.32 7.27
C TRP A 65 10.93 5.52 6.20
N ALA A 66 12.27 5.49 6.23
CA ALA A 66 13.07 4.75 5.26
C ALA A 66 12.84 3.23 5.33
N THR A 67 12.69 2.68 6.54
CA THR A 67 12.38 1.25 6.73
C THR A 67 11.03 0.88 6.12
N LEU A 68 10.00 1.69 6.36
CA LEU A 68 8.66 1.43 5.83
C LEU A 68 8.58 1.65 4.31
N GLU A 69 9.28 2.67 3.80
CA GLU A 69 9.41 2.90 2.36
C GLU A 69 10.07 1.70 1.68
N GLN A 70 11.19 1.21 2.23
CA GLN A 70 11.88 0.05 1.67
C GLN A 70 10.99 -1.20 1.66
N ALA A 71 10.24 -1.44 2.73
CA ALA A 71 9.29 -2.55 2.81
C ALA A 71 8.19 -2.43 1.73
N PHE A 72 7.64 -1.23 1.54
CA PHE A 72 6.66 -0.96 0.48
C PHE A 72 7.26 -1.21 -0.91
N THR A 73 8.44 -0.64 -1.21
CA THR A 73 9.12 -0.80 -2.50
C THR A 73 9.39 -2.27 -2.81
N GLN A 74 9.85 -3.05 -1.82
CA GLN A 74 10.11 -4.48 -2.03
C GLN A 74 8.83 -5.24 -2.40
N VAL A 75 7.69 -4.96 -1.77
CA VAL A 75 6.41 -5.58 -2.15
C VAL A 75 5.98 -5.10 -3.54
N TRP A 76 6.10 -3.80 -3.80
CA TRP A 76 5.72 -3.19 -5.06
C TRP A 76 6.48 -3.81 -6.24
N ASP A 77 7.80 -3.89 -6.15
CA ASP A 77 8.67 -4.37 -7.23
C ASP A 77 8.40 -5.83 -7.60
N ASN A 78 8.03 -6.66 -6.61
CA ASN A 78 7.70 -8.07 -6.79
C ASN A 78 6.21 -8.32 -7.11
N ALA A 79 5.36 -7.29 -7.07
CA ALA A 79 3.94 -7.42 -7.35
C ALA A 79 3.66 -7.54 -8.86
N THR A 80 2.63 -8.31 -9.22
CA THR A 80 2.20 -8.47 -10.62
C THR A 80 1.37 -7.27 -11.06
N PRO A 81 1.73 -6.59 -12.18
CA PRO A 81 0.91 -5.53 -12.77
C PRO A 81 -0.49 -6.02 -13.11
N LEU A 82 -1.50 -5.22 -12.78
CA LEU A 82 -2.85 -5.41 -13.26
C LEU A 82 -2.98 -4.69 -14.59
N THR A 83 -3.10 -5.44 -15.68
CA THR A 83 -3.34 -4.88 -17.02
C THR A 83 -4.84 -4.73 -17.26
N ALA A 84 -5.21 -3.76 -18.10
CA ALA A 84 -6.58 -3.67 -18.59
C ALA A 84 -6.95 -4.98 -19.28
N LYS A 85 -8.17 -5.46 -19.05
CA LYS A 85 -8.71 -6.52 -19.91
C LYS A 85 -8.90 -5.93 -21.30
N GLY A 86 -8.33 -6.61 -22.30
CA GLY A 86 -8.73 -6.40 -23.69
C GLY A 86 -10.19 -6.75 -23.90
#